data_AF-A0AAJ0CXJ0-F1
#
_entry.id   AF-A0AAJ0CXJ0-F1
#
_cell.length_a   1.000
_cell.length_b   1.000
_cell.length_c   1.000
_cell.angle_alpha   90.00
_cell.angle_beta   90.00
_cell.angle_gamma   90.00
#
_symmetry.space_group_name_H-M   'P 1'
#
loop_
_entity.id
_entity.type
_entity.pdbx_description
1 polymer ?
#
loop_
_entity_poly.entity_id
_entity_poly.type
_entity_poly.pdbx_seq_one_letter_code
_entity_poly.pdbx_strand_id
1 'polypeptide(L)'
;MAPRGTGGKVVDSLDASDGTEIRKGAKGVVETNELNAAGTRDFHFQHKYAVEPAKSQTFLARILIGRKKTSTGDVKEILEGVEIPFAGGSESCVDWVQSAMEHLQGKEWVEKFDINKFPKRLFNTASGDIKL
;
A
#
# COMPACT_ATOMS: atom_id res chain seq x y z
N MET A 1 -31.71 0.26 -4.23
CA MET A 1 -30.85 0.20 -3.03
C MET A 1 -29.45 -0.22 -3.47
N ALA A 2 -28.45 0.66 -3.38
CA ALA A 2 -27.06 0.26 -3.55
C ALA A 2 -26.67 -0.65 -2.37
N PRO A 3 -25.86 -1.71 -2.57
CA PRO A 3 -25.41 -2.54 -1.45
C PRO A 3 -24.56 -1.68 -0.53
N ARG A 4 -24.85 -1.74 0.78
CA ARG A 4 -23.99 -1.15 1.82
C ARG A 4 -22.58 -1.66 1.60
N GLY A 5 -21.62 -0.74 1.40
CA GLY A 5 -20.22 -1.07 1.23
C GLY A 5 -19.77 -1.95 2.37
N THR A 6 -19.48 -3.22 2.09
CA THR A 6 -18.85 -4.10 3.08
C THR A 6 -17.52 -3.45 3.39
N GLY A 7 -17.27 -3.07 4.64
CA GLY A 7 -16.03 -2.45 5.11
C GLY A 7 -14.77 -3.32 4.95
N GLY A 8 -14.87 -4.38 4.16
CA GLY A 8 -13.89 -5.41 3.92
C GLY A 8 -13.76 -6.36 5.09
N LYS A 9 -13.26 -7.57 4.79
CA LYS A 9 -12.76 -8.48 5.82
C LYS A 9 -11.49 -7.87 6.44
N VAL A 10 -11.22 -8.28 7.66
CA VAL A 10 -9.92 -8.12 8.33
C VAL A 10 -8.84 -8.70 7.41
N VAL A 11 -7.79 -7.94 7.12
CA VAL A 11 -6.69 -8.32 6.21
C VAL A 11 -5.35 -7.87 6.77
N ASP A 12 -4.27 -8.51 6.37
CA ASP A 12 -2.93 -7.95 6.59
C ASP A 12 -2.66 -6.84 5.56
N SER A 13 -1.92 -5.80 5.98
CA SER A 13 -1.48 -4.69 5.12
C SER A 13 0.04 -4.64 5.11
N LEU A 14 0.61 -4.48 3.93
CA LEU A 14 2.04 -4.29 3.68
C LEU A 14 2.19 -2.96 2.93
N ASP A 15 2.97 -2.03 3.48
CA ASP A 15 3.16 -0.70 2.90
C ASP A 15 4.54 -0.12 3.23
N ALA A 16 4.95 0.90 2.47
CA ALA A 16 6.08 1.77 2.82
C ALA A 16 5.55 3.18 3.08
N SER A 17 5.81 3.73 4.26
CA SER A 17 5.38 5.08 4.62
C SER A 17 6.35 5.77 5.56
N ASP A 18 6.32 7.10 5.54
CA ASP A 18 7.06 8.04 6.40
C ASP A 18 6.20 8.59 7.56
N GLY A 19 5.10 7.90 7.90
CA GLY A 19 4.21 8.31 8.97
C GLY A 19 4.91 8.39 10.34
N THR A 20 4.31 9.13 11.28
CA THR A 20 4.83 9.33 12.65
C THR A 20 4.91 8.03 13.46
N GLU A 21 4.12 7.02 13.09
CA GLU A 21 4.11 5.70 13.73
C GLU A 21 4.48 4.63 12.71
N ILE A 22 5.48 3.82 13.05
CA ILE A 22 5.92 2.66 12.25
C ILE A 22 5.51 1.39 12.95
N ARG A 23 4.83 0.50 12.22
CA ARG A 23 4.44 -0.82 12.71
C ARG A 23 5.40 -1.89 12.23
N LYS A 24 6.18 -2.45 13.14
CA LYS A 24 7.17 -3.50 12.85
C LYS A 24 6.68 -4.88 13.30
N GLY A 25 6.58 -5.81 12.36
CA GLY A 25 6.45 -7.24 12.65
C GLY A 25 5.18 -7.67 13.40
N ALA A 26 5.24 -8.89 13.98
CA ALA A 26 4.10 -9.58 14.57
C ALA A 26 3.56 -8.86 15.82
N LYS A 27 2.27 -8.49 15.76
CA LYS A 27 1.44 -7.94 16.85
C LYS A 27 1.96 -6.64 17.48
N GLY A 28 1.56 -5.51 16.89
CA GLY A 28 1.29 -4.28 17.64
C GLY A 28 2.50 -3.50 18.16
N VAL A 29 3.71 -3.85 17.75
CA VAL A 29 4.89 -3.02 18.03
C VAL A 29 4.80 -1.78 17.16
N VAL A 30 4.52 -0.65 17.82
CA VAL A 30 4.49 0.68 17.21
C VAL A 30 5.70 1.44 17.73
N GLU A 31 6.52 1.93 16.82
CA GLU A 31 7.65 2.80 17.13
C GLU A 31 7.37 4.20 16.58
N THR A 32 7.87 5.23 17.27
CA THR A 32 7.82 6.60 16.77
C THR A 32 8.86 6.78 15.66
N ASN A 33 8.42 7.31 14.52
CA ASN A 33 9.30 7.77 13.45
C ASN A 33 9.74 9.20 13.77
N GLU A 34 10.93 9.31 14.38
CA GLU A 34 11.53 10.61 14.69
C GLU A 34 12.01 11.32 13.42
N LEU A 35 12.15 12.64 13.50
CA LEU A 35 12.76 13.39 12.40
C LEU A 35 14.24 13.03 12.28
N ASN A 36 14.69 12.79 11.05
CA ASN A 36 16.10 12.64 10.73
C ASN A 36 16.82 14.00 10.77
N ALA A 37 18.13 13.99 10.49
CA ALA A 37 18.96 15.20 10.51
C ALA A 37 18.52 16.28 9.50
N ALA A 38 17.78 15.91 8.45
CA ALA A 38 17.22 16.83 7.46
C ALA A 38 15.84 17.39 7.87
N GLY A 39 15.31 17.02 9.04
CA GLY A 39 14.00 17.45 9.52
C GLY A 39 12.83 16.75 8.80
N THR A 40 13.09 15.64 8.10
CA THR A 40 12.06 14.80 7.46
C THR A 40 11.97 13.45 8.17
N ARG A 41 10.96 12.64 7.85
CA ARG A 41 10.82 11.28 8.37
C ARG A 41 11.27 10.28 7.32
N ASP A 42 11.94 9.22 7.77
CA ASP A 42 12.36 8.16 6.87
C ASP A 42 11.17 7.26 6.51
N PHE A 43 11.14 6.80 5.26
CA PHE A 43 10.19 5.78 4.87
C PHE A 43 10.60 4.43 5.46
N HIS A 44 9.62 3.70 5.99
CA HIS A 44 9.82 2.37 6.50
C HIS A 44 8.82 1.40 5.88
N PHE A 45 9.30 0.20 5.53
CA PHE A 45 8.45 -0.93 5.24
C PHE A 45 7.72 -1.39 6.51
N GLN A 46 6.43 -1.65 6.40
CA GLN A 46 5.55 -1.99 7.50
C GLN A 46 4.69 -3.20 7.18
N HIS A 47 4.49 -4.04 8.19
CA HIS A 47 3.53 -5.12 8.15
C HIS A 47 2.51 -4.94 9.28
N LYS A 48 1.27 -4.66 8.91
CA LYS A 48 0.17 -4.40 9.83
C LYS A 48 -0.79 -5.59 9.79
N TYR A 49 -0.92 -6.27 10.91
CA TYR A 49 -1.79 -7.44 11.04
C TYR A 49 -3.23 -7.02 11.25
N ALA A 50 -4.16 -7.81 10.70
CA ALA A 50 -5.58 -7.69 11.00
C ALA A 50 -6.14 -6.26 10.86
N VAL A 51 -5.70 -5.55 9.83
CA VAL A 51 -6.22 -4.23 9.47
C VAL A 51 -7.67 -4.37 9.03
N GLU A 52 -8.50 -3.47 9.53
CA GLU A 52 -9.85 -3.24 9.06
C GLU A 52 -9.87 -1.92 8.29
N PRO A 53 -9.70 -1.92 6.95
CA PRO A 53 -9.51 -0.66 6.24
C PRO A 53 -10.72 0.28 6.31
N ALA A 54 -11.93 -0.23 6.57
CA ALA A 54 -13.10 0.62 6.80
C ALA A 54 -13.10 1.40 8.13
N LYS A 55 -12.19 1.10 9.05
CA LYS A 55 -11.97 1.93 10.24
C LYS A 55 -11.06 3.12 9.95
N SER A 56 -10.38 3.15 8.81
CA SER A 56 -9.55 4.30 8.42
C SER A 56 -10.43 5.44 7.92
N GLN A 57 -10.26 6.62 8.51
CA GLN A 57 -10.97 7.83 8.10
C GLN A 57 -10.53 8.35 6.72
N THR A 58 -9.36 7.93 6.25
CA THR A 58 -8.77 8.32 4.97
C THR A 58 -8.97 7.28 3.87
N PHE A 59 -9.69 6.20 4.16
CA PHE A 59 -9.93 5.14 3.19
C PHE A 59 -10.99 5.56 2.16
N LEU A 60 -10.54 5.82 0.93
CA LEU A 60 -11.43 6.20 -0.18
C LEU A 60 -11.94 4.98 -0.95
N ALA A 61 -11.04 4.07 -1.34
CA ALA A 61 -11.37 2.95 -2.21
C ALA A 61 -10.40 1.77 -2.04
N ARG A 62 -10.83 0.59 -2.51
CA ARG A 62 -10.02 -0.63 -2.59
C ARG A 62 -9.95 -1.08 -4.04
N ILE A 63 -8.77 -1.45 -4.51
CA ILE A 63 -8.60 -2.07 -5.82
C ILE A 63 -7.97 -3.43 -5.68
N LEU A 64 -8.60 -4.42 -6.31
CA LEU A 64 -8.08 -5.75 -6.46
C LEU A 64 -7.29 -5.83 -7.77
N ILE A 65 -5.98 -5.96 -7.66
CA ILE A 65 -5.10 -6.09 -8.84
C ILE A 65 -4.92 -7.55 -9.28
N GLY A 66 -5.12 -8.53 -8.39
CA GLY A 66 -4.98 -9.95 -8.71
C GLY A 66 -5.40 -10.85 -7.56
N ARG A 67 -5.44 -12.16 -7.80
CA ARG A 67 -5.70 -13.19 -6.78
C ARG A 67 -4.73 -14.35 -6.94
N LYS A 68 -4.04 -14.72 -5.86
CA LYS A 68 -3.13 -15.86 -5.84
C LYS A 68 -3.23 -16.60 -4.51
N LYS A 69 -3.13 -17.93 -4.54
CA LYS A 69 -3.01 -18.74 -3.33
C LYS A 69 -1.53 -18.80 -2.92
N THR A 70 -1.19 -18.12 -1.83
CA THR A 70 0.19 -17.96 -1.31
C THR A 70 0.12 -17.60 0.18
N SER A 71 1.25 -17.58 0.87
CA SER A 71 1.35 -17.17 2.27
C SER A 71 1.58 -15.64 2.39
N THR A 72 1.16 -15.03 3.51
CA THR A 72 1.52 -13.61 3.80
C THR A 72 3.05 -13.45 3.88
N GLY A 73 3.78 -14.47 4.31
CA GLY A 73 5.25 -14.46 4.39
C GLY A 73 5.88 -14.31 3.01
N ASP A 74 5.38 -15.05 2.03
CA ASP A 74 5.90 -14.98 0.66
C ASP A 74 5.62 -13.62 0.01
N VAL A 75 4.42 -13.05 0.27
CA VAL A 75 4.08 -11.67 -0.17
C VAL A 75 5.02 -10.66 0.49
N LYS A 76 5.26 -10.80 1.80
CA LYS A 76 6.16 -9.94 2.57
C LYS A 76 7.58 -9.98 2.00
N GLU A 77 8.12 -11.17 1.75
CA GLU A 77 9.48 -11.33 1.20
C GLU A 77 9.64 -10.61 -0.15
N ILE A 78 8.65 -10.70 -1.03
CA ILE A 78 8.68 -9.99 -2.32
C ILE A 78 8.65 -8.47 -2.11
N LEU A 79 7.77 -7.99 -1.24
CA LEU A 79 7.56 -6.55 -1.04
C LEU A 79 8.65 -5.89 -0.19
N GLU A 80 9.32 -6.64 0.68
CA GLU A 80 10.52 -6.18 1.40
C GLU A 80 11.72 -6.00 0.48
N GLY A 81 11.75 -6.68 -0.67
CA GLY A 81 12.76 -6.49 -1.70
C GLY A 81 12.54 -5.27 -2.61
N VAL A 82 11.42 -4.56 -2.47
CA VAL A 82 11.12 -3.36 -3.25
C VAL A 82 11.84 -2.17 -2.63
N GLU A 83 12.57 -1.41 -3.45
CA GLU A 83 13.28 -0.21 -3.01
C GLU A 83 12.33 0.79 -2.34
N ILE A 84 12.71 1.26 -1.16
CA ILE A 84 11.91 2.17 -0.35
C ILE A 84 12.25 3.61 -0.77
N PRO A 85 11.26 4.51 -0.92
CA PRO A 85 11.48 5.91 -1.26
C PRO A 85 12.46 6.61 -0.31
N PHE A 86 13.33 7.46 -0.85
CA PHE A 86 14.22 8.25 -0.02
C PHE A 86 13.51 9.46 0.62
N ALA A 87 13.77 9.69 1.92
CA ALA A 87 13.20 10.80 2.67
C ALA A 87 13.68 12.17 2.18
N GLY A 88 12.74 13.05 1.84
CA GLY A 88 13.07 14.37 1.27
C GLY A 88 13.47 14.34 -0.21
N GLY A 89 13.38 13.17 -0.86
CA GLY A 89 13.41 13.05 -2.31
C GLY A 89 12.08 13.45 -2.96
N SER A 90 11.99 13.27 -4.28
CA SER A 90 10.73 13.43 -5.03
C SER A 90 9.83 12.19 -5.00
N GLU A 91 10.33 11.09 -4.46
CA GLU A 91 9.63 9.80 -4.38
C GLU A 91 8.65 9.76 -3.22
N SER A 92 7.61 8.93 -3.37
CA SER A 92 6.48 8.84 -2.46
C SER A 92 6.04 7.40 -2.24
N CYS A 93 5.13 7.19 -1.30
CA CYS A 93 4.50 5.87 -1.12
C CYS A 93 3.76 5.37 -2.38
N VAL A 94 3.37 6.28 -3.30
CA VAL A 94 2.76 5.91 -4.57
C VAL A 94 3.78 5.25 -5.49
N ASP A 95 4.99 5.80 -5.56
CA ASP A 95 6.08 5.24 -6.37
C ASP A 95 6.44 3.84 -5.86
N TRP A 96 6.52 3.66 -4.54
CA TRP A 96 6.70 2.34 -3.93
C TRP A 96 5.59 1.35 -4.34
N VAL A 97 4.32 1.78 -4.30
CA VAL A 97 3.19 0.93 -4.71
C VAL A 97 3.30 0.55 -6.20
N GLN A 98 3.77 1.45 -7.06
CA GLN A 98 3.99 1.15 -8.47
C GLN A 98 5.09 0.10 -8.65
N SER A 99 6.25 0.28 -8.02
CA SER A 99 7.34 -0.69 -8.06
C SER A 99 6.94 -2.04 -7.45
N ALA A 100 6.14 -2.05 -6.39
CA ALA A 100 5.58 -3.26 -5.80
C ALA A 100 4.68 -4.03 -6.79
N MET A 101 3.83 -3.32 -7.54
CA MET A 101 3.01 -3.94 -8.58
C MET A 101 3.88 -4.52 -9.71
N GLU A 102 4.97 -3.84 -10.10
CA GLU A 102 5.91 -4.34 -11.10
C GLU A 102 6.58 -5.64 -10.65
N HIS A 103 7.02 -5.72 -9.39
CA HIS A 103 7.61 -6.93 -8.81
C HIS A 103 6.60 -8.09 -8.79
N LEU A 104 5.35 -7.82 -8.42
CA LEU A 104 4.29 -8.82 -8.43
C LEU A 104 3.95 -9.30 -9.86
N GLN A 105 3.95 -8.41 -10.85
CA GLN A 105 3.78 -8.80 -12.26
C GLN A 105 4.99 -9.61 -12.77
N GLY A 106 6.21 -9.24 -12.40
CA GLY A 106 7.44 -9.93 -12.77
C GLY A 106 7.54 -11.36 -12.24
N LYS A 107 6.87 -11.66 -11.12
CA LYS A 107 6.74 -13.01 -10.56
C LYS A 107 5.53 -13.79 -11.11
N GLU A 108 4.70 -13.18 -11.96
CA GLU A 108 3.42 -13.74 -12.43
C GLU A 108 2.44 -14.00 -11.27
N TRP A 109 2.40 -13.07 -10.31
CA TRP A 109 1.44 -13.11 -9.18
C TRP A 109 0.19 -12.29 -9.46
N VAL A 110 0.33 -11.34 -10.36
CA VAL A 110 -0.71 -10.43 -10.83
C VAL A 110 -0.62 -10.39 -12.35
N GLU A 111 -1.77 -10.28 -13.02
CA GLU A 111 -1.81 -10.14 -14.47
C GLU A 111 -1.07 -8.88 -14.92
N LYS A 112 -0.50 -8.91 -16.13
CA LYS A 112 0.17 -7.74 -16.68
C LYS A 112 -0.86 -6.67 -17.05
N PHE A 113 -0.68 -5.48 -16.50
CA PHE A 113 -1.42 -4.27 -16.87
C PHE A 113 -0.50 -3.06 -16.86
N ASP A 114 -0.92 -1.99 -17.53
CA ASP A 114 -0.16 -0.73 -17.59
C ASP A 114 -0.23 0.01 -16.25
N ILE A 115 0.81 -0.17 -15.42
CA ILE A 115 0.96 0.44 -14.10
C ILE A 115 1.02 1.97 -14.18
N ASN A 116 1.55 2.55 -15.27
CA ASN A 116 1.64 4.00 -15.44
C ASN A 116 0.27 4.65 -15.70
N LYS A 117 -0.67 3.89 -16.27
CA LYS A 117 -2.06 4.32 -16.42
C LYS A 117 -2.91 4.08 -15.18
N PHE A 118 -2.38 3.34 -14.20
CA PHE A 118 -3.12 2.88 -13.04
C PHE A 118 -3.51 4.04 -12.09
N PRO A 119 -2.59 4.93 -11.65
CA PRO A 119 -2.92 6.03 -10.72
C PRO A 119 -3.92 7.04 -11.31
N LYS A 120 -3.75 7.42 -12.59
CA LYS A 120 -4.63 8.40 -13.26
C LYS A 120 -6.07 7.90 -13.37
N ARG A 121 -6.27 6.61 -13.64
CA ARG A 121 -7.61 6.00 -13.67
C ARG A 121 -8.19 5.86 -12.25
N LEU A 122 -7.34 5.56 -11.27
CA LEU A 122 -7.69 5.40 -9.86
C LEU A 122 -8.23 6.68 -9.22
N PHE A 123 -7.49 7.79 -9.35
CA PHE A 123 -7.89 9.07 -8.76
C PHE A 123 -9.20 9.59 -9.35
N ASN A 124 -9.39 9.48 -10.68
CA ASN A 124 -10.65 9.87 -11.31
C ASN A 124 -11.82 8.99 -10.86
N THR A 125 -11.60 7.67 -10.74
CA THR A 125 -12.64 6.73 -10.31
C THR A 125 -12.98 6.89 -8.83
N ALA A 126 -11.99 7.14 -7.97
CA ALA A 126 -12.18 7.31 -6.53
C ALA A 126 -12.78 8.69 -6.16
N SER A 127 -12.56 9.72 -7.00
CA SER A 127 -13.09 11.08 -6.78
C SER A 127 -14.51 11.29 -7.35
N GLY A 128 -15.11 10.27 -7.97
CA GLY A 128 -16.48 10.35 -8.51
C GLY A 128 -16.61 11.05 -9.87
N ASP A 129 -15.50 11.42 -10.50
CA ASP A 129 -15.50 12.08 -11.80
C ASP A 129 -15.54 11.05 -12.94
N ILE A 130 -16.76 10.68 -13.35
CA ILE A 130 -17.01 10.04 -14.65
C ILE A 130 -18.05 10.86 -15.42
N LYS A 131 -17.61 11.51 -16.51
CA LYS A 131 -18.45 11.67 -17.71
C LYS A 131 -18.09 10.52 -18.65
N LEU A 132 -19.09 9.71 -18.98
CA LEU A 132 -19.05 8.71 -20.05
C LEU A 132 -18.84 9.39 -21.41
#